data_AF-A0A1S4CZJ5-F1
#
_entry.id   AF-A0A1S4CZJ5-F1
#
_cell.length_a   1.000
_cell.length_b   1.000
_cell.length_c   1.000
_cell.angle_alpha   90.00
_cell.angle_beta   90.00
_cell.angle_gamma   90.00
#
_symmetry.space_group_name_H-M   'P 1'
#
loop_
_entity.id
_entity.type
_entity.pdbx_description
1 polymer ?
#
loop_
_entity_poly.entity_id
_entity_poly.type
_entity_poly.pdbx_seq_one_letter_code
_entity_poly.pdbx_strand_id
1 'polypeptide(L)' 'MSCQGCVGAVKRVLGKMEGVENFDIDLKEQKVTVKGNVQPEAVLQTVSKTGKPTSFWEAGERAQTEEKPAEAVGTA' A
#
# COMPACT_ATOMS: atom_id res chain seq x y z
N MET A 1 -10.57 -11.43 -1.14
CA MET A 1 -10.01 -11.83 -2.45
C MET A 1 -10.16 -13.35 -2.62
N SER A 2 -10.86 -13.87 -3.64
CA SER A 2 -11.34 -15.28 -3.61
C SER A 2 -10.96 -16.16 -4.82
N CYS A 3 -10.24 -15.64 -5.81
CA CYS A 3 -9.83 -16.42 -6.99
C CYS A 3 -8.52 -15.92 -7.60
N GLN A 4 -7.87 -16.75 -8.42
CA GLN A 4 -6.64 -16.38 -9.13
C GLN A 4 -6.83 -15.14 -10.03
N GLY A 5 -8.02 -14.96 -10.60
CA GLY A 5 -8.35 -13.75 -11.37
C GLY A 5 -8.31 -12.47 -10.53
N CYS A 6 -8.76 -12.53 -9.27
CA CYS A 6 -8.66 -11.39 -8.34
C CYS A 6 -7.19 -11.06 -8.02
N VAL A 7 -6.36 -12.09 -7.82
CA VAL A 7 -4.92 -11.92 -7.60
C VAL A 7 -4.28 -11.27 -8.82
N GLY A 8 -4.57 -11.78 -10.02
CA GLY A 8 -4.06 -11.23 -11.27
C GLY A 8 -4.44 -9.76 -11.48
N ALA A 9 -5.66 -9.37 -11.12
CA ALA A 9 -6.10 -7.98 -11.18
C ALA A 9 -5.28 -7.06 -10.26
N VAL A 10 -5.01 -7.49 -9.01
CA VAL A 10 -4.18 -6.72 -8.07
C VAL A 10 -2.73 -6.65 -8.54
N LYS A 11 -2.15 -7.77 -8.99
CA LYS A 11 -0.80 -7.79 -9.57
C LYS A 11 -0.67 -6.83 -10.77
N ARG A 12 -1.70 -6.76 -11.61
CA ARG A 12 -1.71 -5.89 -12.80
C ARG A 12 -1.72 -4.41 -12.46
N VAL A 13 -2.42 -3.99 -11.41
CA VAL A 13 -2.46 -2.57 -11.01
C VAL A 13 -1.22 -2.15 -10.22
N LEU A 14 -0.72 -3.02 -9.32
CA LEU A 14 0.49 -2.74 -8.55
C LEU A 14 1.77 -2.81 -9.39
N GLY A 15 1.86 -3.75 -10.33
CA GLY A 15 3.00 -3.85 -11.24
C GLY A 15 3.14 -2.69 -12.24
N LYS A 16 2.13 -1.81 -12.32
CA LYS A 16 2.18 -0.57 -13.11
C LYS A 16 2.41 0.67 -12.24
N MET A 17 2.41 0.51 -10.92
CA MET A 17 2.55 1.61 -9.99
C MET A 17 4.04 1.95 -9.84
N GLU A 18 4.39 3.20 -10.10
CA GLU A 18 5.76 3.68 -9.98
C GLU A 18 6.18 3.73 -8.50
N GLY A 19 7.42 3.36 -8.20
CA GLY A 19 7.95 3.30 -6.83
C GLY A 19 7.70 1.97 -6.11
N VAL A 20 6.90 1.05 -6.66
CA VAL A 20 6.75 -0.30 -6.10
C VAL A 20 7.98 -1.14 -6.42
N GLU A 21 8.68 -1.61 -5.40
CA GLU A 21 9.84 -2.50 -5.53
C GLU A 21 9.43 -3.97 -5.44
N ASN A 22 8.54 -4.30 -4.50
CA ASN A 22 8.05 -5.66 -4.31
C ASN A 22 6.64 -5.65 -3.72
N PHE A 23 5.84 -6.66 -4.02
CA PHE A 23 4.56 -6.86 -3.36
C PHE A 23 4.29 -8.35 -3.11
N ASP A 24 3.61 -8.64 -2.01
CA ASP A 24 3.16 -9.97 -1.63
C ASP A 24 1.63 -10.00 -1.47
N ILE A 25 1.01 -11.13 -1.81
CA ILE A 25 -0.44 -11.30 -1.79
C ILE A 25 -0.77 -12.59 -1.04
N ASP A 26 -1.21 -12.43 0.20
CA ASP A 26 -1.68 -13.52 1.05
C ASP A 26 -3.15 -13.80 0.74
N LEU A 27 -3.42 -14.84 -0.06
CA LEU A 27 -4.78 -15.26 -0.37
C LEU A 27 -5.57 -15.74 0.86
N LYS A 28 -4.86 -16.35 1.82
CA LYS A 28 -5.46 -16.91 3.04
C LYS A 28 -5.98 -15.79 3.96
N GLU A 29 -5.21 -14.73 4.11
CA GLU A 29 -5.56 -13.56 4.94
C GLU A 29 -6.25 -12.46 4.13
N GLN A 30 -6.33 -12.61 2.82
CA GLN A 30 -6.80 -11.58 1.89
C GLN A 30 -6.04 -10.25 2.03
N LYS A 31 -4.74 -10.35 2.35
CA LYS A 31 -3.85 -9.23 2.63
C LYS A 31 -2.90 -9.00 1.46
N VAL A 32 -2.61 -7.73 1.19
CA VAL A 32 -1.62 -7.32 0.18
C VAL A 32 -0.59 -6.47 0.88
N THR A 33 0.67 -6.85 0.79
CA THR A 33 1.80 -6.11 1.35
C THR A 33 2.62 -5.51 0.23
N VAL A 34 2.81 -4.20 0.25
CA VAL A 34 3.58 -3.47 -0.78
C VAL A 34 4.84 -2.91 -0.11
N LYS A 35 5.98 -3.07 -0.78
CA LYS A 35 7.28 -2.52 -0.42
C LYS A 35 7.77 -1.63 -1.55
N GLY A 36 8.23 -0.44 -1.20
CA GLY A 36 8.75 0.53 -2.15
C GLY A 36 8.55 1.96 -1.66
N ASN A 37 8.99 2.91 -2.47
CA ASN A 37 8.81 4.34 -2.22
C ASN A 37 7.46 4.81 -2.79
N VAL A 38 6.37 4.43 -2.12
CA VAL A 38 5.00 4.72 -2.54
C VAL A 38 4.18 5.28 -1.39
N GLN A 39 3.26 6.18 -1.72
CA GLN A 39 2.32 6.73 -0.75
C GLN A 39 1.24 5.69 -0.39
N PRO A 40 0.96 5.45 0.92
CA PRO A 40 -0.03 4.46 1.35
C PRO A 40 -1.42 4.68 0.75
N GLU A 41 -1.93 5.92 0.72
CA GLU A 41 -3.20 6.23 0.05
C GLU A 41 -3.18 5.92 -1.44
N ALA A 42 -2.06 6.19 -2.12
CA ALA A 42 -1.93 5.91 -3.56
C ALA A 42 -2.00 4.39 -3.82
N VAL A 43 -1.42 3.58 -2.93
CA VAL A 43 -1.55 2.11 -2.99
C VAL A 43 -3.00 1.70 -2.80
N LEU A 44 -3.66 2.21 -1.76
CA LEU A 44 -5.07 1.92 -1.46
C LEU A 44 -5.98 2.25 -2.64
N GLN A 45 -5.84 3.45 -3.22
CA GLN A 45 -6.60 3.88 -4.39
C GLN A 45 -6.32 3.00 -5.60
N THR A 46 -5.07 2.61 -5.82
CA THR A 46 -4.66 1.76 -6.94
C THR A 46 -5.28 0.37 -6.84
N VAL A 47 -5.27 -0.24 -5.66
CA VAL A 47 -5.90 -1.56 -5.45
C VAL A 47 -7.44 -1.45 -5.52
N SER A 48 -8.03 -0.35 -5.03
CA SER A 48 -9.48 -0.10 -5.10
C SER A 48 -10.02 -0.09 -6.55
N LYS A 49 -9.20 0.32 -7.53
CA LYS A 49 -9.56 0.29 -8.97
C LYS A 49 -9.88 -1.13 -9.48
N THR A 50 -9.50 -2.17 -8.75
CA THR A 50 -9.84 -3.56 -9.10
C THR A 50 -11.31 -3.91 -8.81
N GLY A 51 -12.08 -2.97 -8.24
CA GLY A 51 -13.50 -3.11 -7.92
C GLY A 51 -13.77 -3.96 -6.68
N LYS A 52 -12.76 -4.17 -5.82
CA LYS A 52 -12.89 -4.93 -4.57
C LYS A 52 -12.91 -3.95 -3.39
N PRO A 53 -13.69 -4.24 -2.34
CA PRO A 53 -13.57 -3.51 -1.09
C PRO A 53 -12.16 -3.69 -0.54
N THR A 54 -11.50 -2.58 -0.23
CA THR A 54 -10.14 -2.55 0.27
C THR A 54 -10.01 -1.51 1.36
N SER A 55 -9.36 -1.89 2.45
CA SER A 55 -9.01 -1.04 3.59
C SER A 55 -7.55 -1.25 3.93
N PHE A 56 -6.97 -0.34 4.69
CA PHE A 56 -5.67 -0.60 5.30
C PHE A 56 -5.78 -1.79 6.25
N TRP A 57 -4.70 -2.57 6.31
CA TRP A 57 -4.63 -3.72 7.20
C TRP A 57 -4.30 -3.25 8.60
N GLU A 58 -5.23 -3.45 9.54
CA GLU A 58 -5.05 -3.14 10.97
C GLU A 58 -4.19 -4.22 11.64
N ALA A 59 -2.94 -4.39 11.20
CA ALA A 59 -1.92 -5.02 12.04
C ALA A 59 -1.45 -3.95 13.02
N GLY A 60 -1.75 -4.15 14.31
CA GLY A 60 -1.62 -3.15 15.37
C GLY A 60 -0.37 -2.27 15.25
N GLU A 61 -0.63 -0.95 15.28
CA GLU A 61 0.22 0.16 15.68
C GLU A 61 1.71 0.16 15.21
N ARG A 62 2.09 1.27 14.56
CA ARG A 62 3.47 1.71 14.19
C ARG A 62 3.99 1.26 12.82
N ALA A 63 3.39 1.77 11.75
CA ALA A 63 4.15 2.09 10.53
C ALA A 63 3.48 3.24 9.74
N GLN A 64 3.12 4.31 10.45
CA GLN A 64 2.92 5.63 9.85
C GLN A 64 3.88 6.58 10.56
N THR A 65 5.12 6.62 10.07
CA THR A 65 5.97 7.80 10.18
C THR A 65 6.74 7.87 8.87
N GLU A 66 6.06 8.40 7.86
CA GLU A 66 6.76 9.07 6.76
C GLU A 66 7.58 10.22 7.40
N GLU A 67 8.89 10.23 7.19
CA GLU A 67 9.81 11.23 7.77
C GLU A 67 9.87 12.51 6.90
N LYS A 68 9.71 13.67 7.56
CA LYS A 68 10.22 15.04 7.28
C LYS A 68 9.57 15.94 6.21
N PRO A 69 9.38 17.26 6.48
CA PRO A 69 10.45 18.22 6.82
C PRO A 69 10.19 19.08 8.09
N ALA A 70 11.19 19.34 8.95
CA ALA A 70 12.04 20.55 8.99
C ALA A 70 11.28 21.89 8.92
N GLU A 71 11.17 22.63 10.05
CA GLU A 71 11.18 24.12 10.07
C GLU A 71 11.27 24.69 11.52
N ALA A 72 11.73 25.94 11.62
CA ALA A 72 12.63 26.48 12.63
C ALA A 72 12.00 27.20 13.85
N VAL A 73 12.78 27.32 14.94
CA VAL A 73 12.92 28.51 15.82
C VAL A 73 14.07 28.20 16.80
N GLY A 74 15.15 28.97 17.00
CA GLY A 74 15.41 30.38 16.73
C GLY A 74 15.43 31.17 18.04
N THR A 75 16.63 31.42 18.58
CA THR A 75 16.94 32.49 19.58
C THR A 75 16.36 32.27 21.00
N ALA A 76 16.99 32.62 22.12
CA ALA A 76 18.17 33.41 22.45
C ALA A 76 18.74 32.89 23.80
#